data_AF-A0A7W9CAA2-F1
#
_entry.id   AF-A0A7W9CAA2-F1
#
_cell.length_a   1.000
_cell.length_b   1.000
_cell.length_c   1.000
_cell.angle_alpha   90.00
_cell.angle_beta   90.00
_cell.angle_gamma   90.00
#
_symmetry.space_group_name_H-M   'P 1'
#
loop_
_entity.id
_entity.type
_entity.pdbx_description
1 polymer ?
#
loop_
_entity_poly.entity_id
_entity_poly.type
_entity_poly.pdbx_seq_one_letter_code
_entity_poly.pdbx_strand_id
1 'polypeptide(L)'
;MKTVRETVALPDSTEQLLVHPMDMTDSRKPFVASWWFSFLAMPTVVFFFAALLWIVSNNYVTPIVVPIALAVIASVLSAYLRNEAWAYIPRKRQDLQRRVPTRWIVFRSVVSTASLLAGLVLLTLWLVERELDAGVLGYILGSAFGIVLLMLIGLLWTAFAPSRLRAELDSWTLQLTRLIPVGAAVAVGCLIVGQRYDLADLDISSALIGAVVIIAVQIIWWLASLWLSRRAAARSTARPD
;
A
#
# COMPACT_ATOMS: atom_id res chain seq x y z
N MET A 1 -44.22 14.43 11.54
CA MET A 1 -42.80 14.12 11.80
C MET A 1 -42.50 12.72 11.27
N LYS A 2 -41.63 12.58 10.28
CA LYS A 2 -41.18 11.26 9.82
C LYS A 2 -40.18 10.72 10.85
N THR A 3 -40.60 9.72 11.60
CA THR A 3 -39.73 8.96 12.50
C THR A 3 -38.69 8.24 11.63
N VAL A 4 -37.45 8.74 11.65
CA VAL A 4 -36.31 8.02 11.11
C VAL A 4 -36.16 6.78 12.00
N ARG A 5 -36.60 5.62 11.51
CA ARG A 5 -36.35 4.34 12.19
C ARG A 5 -34.86 4.07 12.10
N GLU A 6 -34.14 4.35 13.19
CA GLU A 6 -32.79 3.83 13.40
C GLU A 6 -32.87 2.30 13.31
N THR A 7 -32.30 1.76 12.24
CA THR A 7 -32.32 0.33 11.93
C THR A 7 -31.29 -0.44 12.75
N VAL A 8 -30.42 0.29 13.46
CA VAL A 8 -29.30 -0.22 14.25
C VAL A 8 -29.22 0.55 15.56
N ALA A 9 -29.03 -0.17 16.67
CA ALA A 9 -28.84 0.42 17.99
C ALA A 9 -27.50 1.17 18.03
N LEU A 10 -27.56 2.50 18.03
CA LEU A 10 -26.39 3.36 18.20
C LEU A 10 -26.05 3.51 19.70
N PRO A 11 -24.76 3.66 20.06
CA PRO A 11 -24.37 4.05 21.41
C PRO A 11 -25.08 5.34 21.83
N ASP A 12 -25.41 5.47 23.11
CA ASP A 12 -26.14 6.62 23.62
C ASP A 12 -25.39 7.92 23.28
N SER A 13 -26.14 8.90 22.78
CA SER A 13 -25.62 10.18 22.32
C SER A 13 -25.05 11.05 23.43
N THR A 14 -25.45 10.79 24.67
CA THR A 14 -24.95 11.44 25.89
C THR A 14 -23.57 10.94 26.30
N GLU A 15 -23.27 9.66 26.03
CA GLU A 15 -21.97 9.05 26.33
C GLU A 15 -20.97 9.18 25.17
N GLN A 16 -21.43 9.02 23.92
CA GLN A 16 -20.56 9.09 22.74
C GLN A 16 -21.24 9.82 21.57
N LEU A 17 -20.90 11.10 21.39
CA LEU A 17 -21.50 11.95 20.37
C LEU A 17 -21.17 11.47 18.94
N LEU A 18 -19.89 11.17 18.68
CA LEU A 18 -19.36 10.71 17.39
C LEU A 18 -18.99 9.22 17.43
N VAL A 19 -19.47 8.48 16.45
CA VAL A 19 -19.38 7.02 16.38
C VAL A 19 -18.53 6.61 15.17
N HIS A 20 -17.70 5.59 15.35
CA HIS A 20 -16.91 4.97 14.29
C HIS A 20 -17.45 3.56 13.96
N PRO A 21 -17.36 3.06 12.72
CA PRO A 21 -17.85 1.73 12.33
C PRO A 21 -17.30 0.55 13.14
N MET A 22 -16.20 0.76 13.87
CA MET A 22 -15.60 -0.25 14.74
C MET A 22 -16.34 -0.39 16.08
N ASP A 23 -17.09 0.62 16.50
CA ASP A 23 -17.78 0.66 17.79
C ASP A 23 -19.08 -0.17 17.77
N MET A 24 -19.64 -0.41 16.58
CA MET A 24 -20.88 -1.17 16.41
C MET A 24 -20.63 -2.54 15.80
N THR A 25 -21.35 -3.57 16.25
CA THR A 25 -21.19 -4.94 15.75
C THR A 25 -21.56 -5.10 14.28
N ASP A 26 -22.60 -4.39 13.84
CA ASP A 26 -23.19 -4.55 12.50
C ASP A 26 -22.35 -3.86 11.43
N SER A 27 -21.78 -2.68 11.73
CA SER A 27 -20.88 -1.96 10.83
C SER A 27 -19.43 -2.48 10.85
N ARG A 28 -19.03 -3.24 11.89
CA ARG A 28 -17.65 -3.72 12.04
C ARG A 28 -17.27 -4.74 10.96
N LYS A 29 -18.15 -5.67 10.61
CA LYS A 29 -17.90 -6.68 9.58
C LYS A 29 -17.61 -6.07 8.20
N PRO A 30 -18.47 -5.20 7.62
CA PRO A 30 -18.18 -4.58 6.34
C PRO A 30 -16.95 -3.67 6.42
N PHE A 31 -16.70 -3.01 7.56
CA PHE A 31 -15.49 -2.21 7.74
C PHE A 31 -14.20 -3.06 7.68
N VAL A 32 -14.16 -4.19 8.40
CA VAL A 32 -13.02 -5.12 8.38
C VAL A 32 -12.86 -5.79 7.03
N ALA A 33 -13.97 -6.14 6.35
CA ALA A 33 -13.90 -6.67 4.99
C ALA A 33 -13.33 -5.63 4.01
N SER A 34 -13.79 -4.37 4.08
CA SER A 34 -13.25 -3.28 3.28
C SER A 34 -11.74 -3.10 3.46
N TRP A 35 -11.26 -3.37 4.67
CA TRP A 35 -9.84 -3.33 5.01
C TRP A 35 -9.06 -4.46 4.34
N TRP A 36 -9.56 -5.70 4.37
CA TRP A 36 -8.94 -6.84 3.70
C TRP A 36 -8.81 -6.62 2.18
N PHE A 37 -9.85 -6.08 1.56
CA PHE A 37 -9.79 -5.73 0.14
C PHE A 37 -8.85 -4.54 -0.12
N SER A 38 -8.79 -3.57 0.79
CA SER A 38 -7.78 -2.50 0.69
C SER A 38 -6.36 -3.04 0.81
N PHE A 39 -6.16 -4.09 1.60
CA PHE A 39 -4.87 -4.77 1.76
C PHE A 39 -4.49 -5.54 0.49
N LEU A 40 -5.42 -6.30 -0.10
CA LEU A 40 -5.21 -6.98 -1.39
C LEU A 40 -4.86 -6.02 -2.53
N ALA A 41 -5.42 -4.80 -2.49
CA ALA A 41 -5.11 -3.74 -3.44
C ALA A 41 -3.78 -3.02 -3.16
N MET A 42 -3.07 -3.32 -2.07
CA MET A 42 -1.79 -2.68 -1.78
C MET A 42 -0.75 -3.08 -2.83
N PRO A 43 0.04 -2.12 -3.36
CA PRO A 43 1.07 -2.42 -4.36
C PRO A 43 2.04 -3.54 -3.94
N THR A 44 2.35 -3.63 -2.65
CA THR A 44 3.23 -4.65 -2.06
C THR A 44 2.65 -6.05 -2.16
N VAL A 45 1.34 -6.20 -1.91
CA VAL A 45 0.61 -7.48 -2.01
C VAL A 45 0.42 -7.85 -3.48
N VAL A 46 0.14 -6.87 -4.34
CA VAL A 46 0.07 -7.05 -5.80
C VAL A 46 1.40 -7.57 -6.34
N PHE A 47 2.52 -6.99 -5.89
CA PHE A 47 3.86 -7.44 -6.28
C PHE A 47 4.15 -8.87 -5.78
N PHE A 48 3.76 -9.20 -4.56
CA PHE A 48 3.84 -10.57 -4.03
C PHE A 48 3.09 -11.56 -4.93
N PHE A 49 1.83 -11.27 -5.29
CA PHE A 49 1.04 -12.13 -6.18
C PHE A 49 1.63 -12.20 -7.58
N ALA A 50 2.16 -11.10 -8.10
CA ALA A 50 2.85 -11.10 -9.39
C ALA A 50 4.06 -12.03 -9.38
N ALA A 51 4.92 -11.94 -8.37
CA ALA A 51 6.06 -12.83 -8.20
C ALA A 51 5.62 -14.30 -8.09
N LEU A 52 4.63 -14.59 -7.26
CA LEU A 52 4.11 -15.94 -7.05
C LEU A 52 3.52 -16.54 -8.34
N LEU A 53 2.68 -15.79 -9.05
CA LEU A 53 2.09 -16.23 -10.32
C LEU A 53 3.13 -16.35 -11.43
N TRP A 54 4.21 -15.56 -11.37
CA TRP A 54 5.30 -15.65 -12.33
C TRP A 54 6.04 -16.98 -12.18
N ILE A 55 6.36 -17.35 -10.94
CA ILE A 55 6.99 -18.63 -10.59
C ILE A 55 6.14 -19.81 -11.06
N VAL A 56 4.83 -19.76 -10.83
CA VAL A 56 3.92 -20.88 -11.12
C VAL A 56 3.56 -21.00 -12.60
N SER A 57 3.32 -19.87 -13.29
CA SER A 57 2.76 -19.90 -14.64
C SER A 57 3.79 -19.94 -15.76
N ASN A 58 5.04 -19.51 -15.51
CA ASN A 58 6.11 -19.37 -16.50
C ASN A 58 5.66 -18.63 -17.79
N ASN A 59 4.71 -17.70 -17.69
CA ASN A 59 4.18 -16.88 -18.78
C ASN A 59 4.21 -15.40 -18.35
N TYR A 60 4.49 -14.49 -19.28
CA TYR A 60 4.52 -13.05 -19.08
C TYR A 60 3.15 -12.43 -18.75
N VAL A 61 2.05 -13.01 -19.26
CA VAL A 61 0.72 -12.37 -19.18
C VAL A 61 0.08 -12.53 -17.80
N THR A 62 0.02 -13.76 -17.28
CA THR A 62 -0.62 -14.11 -16.01
C THR A 62 -0.14 -13.28 -14.80
N PRO A 63 1.17 -13.14 -14.53
CA PRO A 63 1.68 -12.40 -13.37
C PRO A 63 1.51 -10.88 -13.47
N ILE A 64 1.16 -10.35 -14.64
CA ILE A 64 0.90 -8.92 -14.82
C ILE A 64 -0.61 -8.67 -14.72
N VAL A 65 -1.39 -9.35 -15.57
CA VAL A 65 -2.82 -9.06 -15.73
C VAL A 65 -3.61 -9.47 -14.49
N VAL A 66 -3.33 -10.64 -13.91
CA VAL A 66 -4.12 -11.17 -12.78
C VAL A 66 -3.96 -10.31 -11.52
N PRO A 67 -2.74 -9.95 -11.06
CA PRO A 67 -2.60 -9.10 -9.88
C PRO A 67 -3.17 -7.70 -10.08
N ILE A 68 -3.03 -7.11 -11.27
CA ILE A 68 -3.62 -5.80 -11.57
C ILE A 68 -5.15 -5.87 -11.53
N ALA A 69 -5.75 -6.86 -12.19
CA ALA A 69 -7.20 -7.04 -12.16
C ALA A 69 -7.71 -7.27 -10.72
N LEU A 70 -7.01 -8.09 -9.93
CA LEU A 70 -7.31 -8.32 -8.53
C LEU A 70 -7.23 -7.02 -7.72
N ALA A 71 -6.20 -6.20 -7.94
CA ALA A 71 -6.03 -4.92 -7.25
C ALA A 71 -7.16 -3.94 -7.55
N VAL A 72 -7.59 -3.86 -8.82
CA VAL A 72 -8.71 -3.00 -9.24
C VAL A 72 -10.00 -3.46 -8.60
N ILE A 73 -10.33 -4.76 -8.70
CA ILE A 73 -11.54 -5.33 -8.10
C ILE A 73 -11.53 -5.12 -6.59
N ALA A 74 -10.41 -5.40 -5.92
CA ALA A 74 -10.27 -5.22 -4.48
C ALA A 74 -10.38 -3.73 -4.08
N SER A 75 -9.88 -2.80 -4.89
CA SER A 75 -10.03 -1.36 -4.64
C SER A 75 -11.50 -0.93 -4.70
N VAL A 76 -12.23 -1.41 -5.73
CA VAL A 76 -13.66 -1.11 -5.89
C VAL A 76 -14.47 -1.71 -4.74
N LEU A 77 -14.22 -2.97 -4.39
CA LEU A 77 -14.92 -3.65 -3.30
C LEU A 77 -14.61 -3.02 -1.94
N SER A 78 -13.36 -2.58 -1.73
CA SER A 78 -12.97 -1.83 -0.54
C SER A 78 -13.73 -0.51 -0.43
N ALA A 79 -13.87 0.24 -1.53
CA ALA A 79 -14.63 1.48 -1.52
C ALA A 79 -16.12 1.22 -1.25
N TYR A 80 -16.70 0.21 -1.89
CA TYR A 80 -18.10 -0.18 -1.68
C TYR A 80 -18.39 -0.56 -0.23
N LEU A 81 -17.64 -1.51 0.32
CA LEU A 81 -17.84 -2.02 1.68
C LEU A 81 -17.57 -0.95 2.75
N ARG A 82 -16.66 -0.02 2.47
CA ARG A 82 -16.40 1.12 3.37
C ARG A 82 -17.59 2.07 3.39
N ASN A 83 -18.15 2.39 2.23
CA ASN A 83 -19.35 3.22 2.14
C ASN A 83 -20.52 2.55 2.85
N GLU A 84 -20.69 1.24 2.68
CA GLU A 84 -21.71 0.44 3.38
C GLU A 84 -21.52 0.50 4.90
N ALA A 85 -20.29 0.32 5.39
CA ALA A 85 -19.98 0.40 6.82
C ALA A 85 -20.34 1.76 7.44
N TRP A 86 -20.12 2.84 6.70
CA TRP A 86 -20.49 4.20 7.14
C TRP A 86 -21.97 4.51 6.96
N ALA A 87 -22.69 3.82 6.05
CA ALA A 87 -24.12 4.02 5.84
C ALA A 87 -24.97 3.64 7.07
N TYR A 88 -24.47 2.75 7.92
CA TYR A 88 -25.08 2.40 9.21
C TYR A 88 -25.06 3.54 10.24
N ILE A 89 -24.21 4.55 10.06
CA ILE A 89 -24.05 5.67 11.00
C ILE A 89 -24.59 6.95 10.33
N PRO A 90 -25.55 7.66 10.94
CA PRO A 90 -26.04 8.95 10.43
C PRO A 90 -24.90 9.94 10.23
N ARG A 91 -24.88 10.65 9.09
CA ARG A 91 -23.77 11.55 8.68
C ARG A 91 -23.32 12.53 9.78
N LYS A 92 -24.26 13.05 10.58
CA LYS A 92 -23.97 14.02 11.66
C LYS A 92 -23.26 13.43 12.87
N ARG A 93 -23.26 12.10 13.02
CA ARG A 93 -22.60 11.36 14.11
C ARG A 93 -21.35 10.61 13.65
N GLN A 94 -20.90 10.78 12.40
CA GLN A 94 -19.74 10.06 11.88
C GLN A 94 -18.43 10.68 12.36
N ASP A 95 -17.60 9.90 13.05
CA ASP A 95 -16.24 10.32 13.38
C ASP A 95 -15.25 9.97 12.26
N LEU A 96 -15.24 10.78 11.19
CA LEU A 96 -14.35 10.55 10.04
C LEU A 96 -12.87 10.79 10.36
N GLN A 97 -12.56 11.52 11.44
CA GLN A 97 -11.19 11.89 11.80
C GLN A 97 -10.58 10.96 12.87
N ARG A 98 -11.38 10.05 13.43
CA ARG A 98 -10.89 9.10 14.44
C ARG A 98 -9.75 8.26 13.88
N ARG A 99 -8.62 8.31 14.58
CA ARG A 99 -7.51 7.39 14.32
C ARG A 99 -7.94 5.98 14.74
N VAL A 100 -7.77 5.03 13.84
CA VAL A 100 -7.95 3.60 14.16
C VAL A 100 -7.03 3.20 15.32
N PRO A 101 -7.41 2.21 16.15
CA PRO A 101 -6.62 1.80 17.30
C PRO A 101 -5.16 1.48 16.93
N THR A 102 -4.19 1.86 17.76
CA THR A 102 -2.76 1.65 17.50
C THR A 102 -2.41 0.20 17.17
N ARG A 103 -3.06 -0.76 17.84
CA ARG A 103 -2.90 -2.20 17.56
C ARG A 103 -3.25 -2.56 16.12
N TRP A 104 -4.28 -1.92 15.55
CA TRP A 104 -4.70 -2.10 14.16
C TRP A 104 -3.67 -1.53 13.17
N ILE A 105 -3.09 -0.38 13.52
CA ILE A 105 -2.03 0.25 12.73
C ILE A 105 -0.78 -0.62 12.70
N VAL A 106 -0.36 -1.14 13.86
CA VAL A 106 0.79 -2.06 13.98
C VAL A 106 0.52 -3.34 13.19
N PHE A 107 -0.66 -3.95 13.36
CA PHE A 107 -1.05 -5.15 12.62
C PHE A 107 -0.98 -4.95 11.10
N ARG A 108 -1.53 -3.84 10.59
CA ARG A 108 -1.41 -3.47 9.16
C ARG A 108 0.03 -3.41 8.68
N SER A 109 0.89 -2.78 9.46
CA SER A 109 2.30 -2.62 9.13
C SER A 109 2.99 -3.98 9.05
N VAL A 110 2.80 -4.82 10.07
CA VAL A 110 3.39 -6.16 10.15
C VAL A 110 2.96 -7.02 8.97
N VAL A 111 1.66 -7.08 8.66
CA VAL A 111 1.16 -7.90 7.54
C VAL A 111 1.71 -7.39 6.20
N SER A 112 1.69 -6.08 5.95
CA SER A 112 2.27 -5.50 4.72
C SER A 112 3.76 -5.78 4.59
N THR A 113 4.51 -5.65 5.68
CA THR A 113 5.94 -5.94 5.73
C THR A 113 6.20 -7.42 5.47
N ALA A 114 5.43 -8.31 6.09
CA ALA A 114 5.58 -9.76 5.92
C ALA A 114 5.30 -10.18 4.46
N SER A 115 4.26 -9.64 3.83
CA SER A 115 3.96 -9.91 2.42
C SER A 115 5.07 -9.44 1.49
N LEU A 116 5.64 -8.25 1.73
CA LEU A 116 6.75 -7.75 0.93
C LEU A 116 8.00 -8.62 1.09
N LEU A 117 8.33 -8.99 2.33
CA LEU A 117 9.48 -9.85 2.62
C LEU A 117 9.31 -11.22 1.97
N ALA A 118 8.12 -11.84 2.09
CA ALA A 118 7.82 -13.10 1.43
C ALA A 118 7.93 -12.99 -0.11
N GLY A 119 7.47 -11.87 -0.68
CA GLY A 119 7.53 -11.63 -2.13
C GLY A 119 8.96 -11.50 -2.62
N LEU A 120 9.81 -10.79 -1.85
CA LEU A 120 11.22 -10.67 -2.19
C LEU A 120 11.96 -12.00 -2.04
N VAL A 121 11.70 -12.77 -0.98
CA VAL A 121 12.29 -14.10 -0.81
C VAL A 121 11.94 -15.00 -1.99
N LEU A 122 10.66 -15.06 -2.36
CA LEU A 122 10.20 -15.85 -3.51
C LEU A 122 10.89 -15.41 -4.81
N LEU A 123 10.93 -14.10 -5.07
CA LEU A 123 11.57 -13.55 -6.26
C LEU A 123 13.08 -13.84 -6.29
N THR A 124 13.75 -13.76 -5.14
CA THR A 124 15.18 -14.04 -5.02
C THR A 124 15.46 -15.53 -5.24
N LEU A 125 14.71 -16.42 -4.60
CA LEU A 125 14.83 -17.87 -4.80
C LEU A 125 14.62 -18.24 -6.27
N TRP A 126 13.63 -17.63 -6.93
CA TRP A 126 13.38 -17.84 -8.35
C TRP A 126 14.51 -17.29 -9.24
N LEU A 127 15.08 -16.13 -8.91
CA LEU A 127 16.23 -15.56 -9.61
C LEU A 127 17.47 -16.46 -9.49
N VAL A 128 17.66 -17.11 -8.34
CA VAL A 128 18.78 -18.02 -8.08
C VAL A 128 18.71 -19.29 -8.93
N GLU A 129 17.58 -19.63 -9.53
CA GLU A 129 17.52 -20.80 -10.43
C GLU A 129 17.77 -20.44 -11.90
N ARG A 130 17.87 -19.14 -12.25
CA ARG A 130 18.03 -18.68 -13.64
C ARG A 130 19.35 -17.97 -13.90
N GLU A 131 19.93 -18.28 -15.05
CA GLU A 131 20.99 -17.48 -15.66
C GLU A 131 20.33 -16.26 -16.30
N LEU A 132 20.67 -15.07 -15.83
CA LEU A 132 20.17 -13.81 -16.35
C LEU A 132 21.28 -13.06 -17.06
N ASP A 133 20.92 -12.39 -18.15
CA ASP A 133 21.80 -11.44 -18.82
C ASP A 133 22.14 -10.26 -17.88
N ALA A 134 23.36 -9.74 -18.02
CA ALA A 134 23.91 -8.73 -17.12
C ALA A 134 23.08 -7.43 -17.13
N GLY A 135 22.51 -7.05 -18.27
CA GLY A 135 21.62 -5.89 -18.39
C GLY A 135 20.30 -6.06 -17.62
N VAL A 136 19.69 -7.24 -17.70
CA VAL A 136 18.44 -7.55 -16.98
C VAL A 136 18.69 -7.55 -15.47
N LEU A 137 19.81 -8.11 -15.05
CA LEU A 137 20.21 -8.15 -13.64
C LEU A 137 20.46 -6.74 -13.11
N GLY A 138 21.18 -5.91 -13.87
CA GLY A 138 21.40 -4.50 -13.57
C GLY A 138 20.09 -3.74 -13.40
N TYR A 139 19.15 -3.89 -14.34
CA TYR A 139 17.83 -3.27 -14.28
C TYR A 139 17.04 -3.65 -13.01
N ILE A 140 17.04 -4.94 -12.63
CA ILE A 140 16.33 -5.43 -11.44
C ILE A 140 16.94 -4.83 -10.16
N LEU A 141 18.27 -4.89 -10.03
CA LEU A 141 18.98 -4.32 -8.87
C LEU A 141 18.78 -2.81 -8.77
N GLY A 142 18.89 -2.11 -9.89
CA GLY A 142 18.66 -0.67 -9.97
C GLY A 142 17.24 -0.27 -9.57
N SER A 143 16.24 -1.03 -10.02
CA SER A 143 14.85 -0.86 -9.63
C SER A 143 14.67 -1.06 -8.12
N ALA A 144 15.26 -2.11 -7.55
CA ALA A 144 15.20 -2.39 -6.12
C ALA A 144 15.86 -1.28 -5.28
N PHE A 145 17.02 -0.78 -5.71
CA PHE A 145 17.66 0.38 -5.10
C PHE A 145 16.81 1.65 -5.19
N GLY A 146 16.17 1.90 -6.34
CA GLY A 146 15.26 3.03 -6.53
C GLY A 146 14.09 3.02 -5.53
N ILE A 147 13.52 1.84 -5.24
CA ILE A 147 12.47 1.69 -4.22
C ILE A 147 13.00 2.07 -2.83
N VAL A 148 14.15 1.56 -2.43
CA VAL A 148 14.77 1.87 -1.12
C VAL A 148 15.07 3.36 -1.02
N LEU A 149 15.57 3.98 -2.10
CA LEU A 149 15.87 5.40 -2.16
C LEU A 149 14.60 6.25 -1.97
N LEU A 150 13.50 5.91 -2.66
CA LEU A 150 12.22 6.60 -2.49
C LEU A 150 11.68 6.48 -1.06
N MET A 151 11.79 5.31 -0.45
CA MET A 151 11.39 5.10 0.94
C MET A 151 12.25 5.94 1.91
N LEU A 152 13.55 6.03 1.66
CA LEU A 152 14.48 6.83 2.46
C LEU A 152 14.22 8.33 2.32
N ILE A 153 13.95 8.82 1.09
CA ILE A 153 13.52 10.21 0.85
C ILE A 153 12.23 10.51 1.59
N GLY A 154 11.24 9.61 1.55
CA GLY A 154 9.99 9.75 2.29
C GLY A 154 10.22 9.87 3.80
N LEU A 155 11.08 9.01 4.34
CA LEU A 155 11.46 9.03 5.75
C LEU A 155 12.13 10.36 6.13
N LEU A 156 13.13 10.80 5.35
CA LEU A 156 13.82 12.07 5.58
C LEU A 156 12.85 13.24 5.51
N TRP A 157 11.97 13.26 4.52
CA TRP A 157 10.94 14.29 4.41
C TRP A 157 10.09 14.34 5.68
N THR A 158 9.66 13.20 6.23
CA THR A 158 8.86 13.21 7.47
C THR A 158 9.64 13.61 8.71
N ALA A 159 10.93 13.27 8.78
CA ALA A 159 11.81 13.66 9.87
C ALA A 159 12.04 15.19 9.88
N PHE A 160 12.20 15.80 8.70
CA PHE A 160 12.53 17.22 8.56
C PHE A 160 11.32 18.12 8.27
N ALA A 161 10.16 17.56 7.93
CA ALA A 161 8.97 18.35 7.63
C ALA A 161 8.49 19.14 8.86
N PRO A 162 7.98 20.38 8.68
CA PRO A 162 7.36 21.17 9.72
C PRO A 162 6.21 20.42 10.41
N SER A 163 6.05 20.59 11.73
CA SER A 163 5.05 19.89 12.56
C SER A 163 3.61 19.97 12.02
N ARG A 164 3.25 21.09 11.36
CA ARG A 164 1.96 21.29 10.69
C ARG A 164 1.68 20.34 9.53
N LEU A 165 2.72 19.83 8.85
CA LEU A 165 2.62 18.87 7.74
C LEU A 165 2.81 17.42 8.20
N ARG A 166 3.35 17.20 9.42
CA ARG A 166 3.56 15.85 9.98
C ARG A 166 2.25 15.13 10.33
N ALA A 167 1.15 15.85 10.53
CA ALA A 167 -0.13 15.26 10.94
C ALA A 167 -0.79 14.42 9.83
N GLU A 168 -0.48 14.69 8.55
CA GLU A 168 -1.00 13.97 7.39
C GLU A 168 -0.13 12.77 6.95
N LEU A 169 1.16 12.76 7.30
CA LEU A 169 2.06 11.69 6.90
C LEU A 169 2.10 10.58 7.97
N ASP A 170 2.06 9.32 7.50
CA ASP A 170 2.24 8.10 8.30
C ASP A 170 3.42 8.31 9.27
N SER A 171 3.27 7.97 10.56
CA SER A 171 4.28 8.27 11.58
C SER A 171 5.65 7.72 11.16
N TRP A 172 6.74 8.46 11.45
CA TRP A 172 8.11 8.07 11.09
C TRP A 172 8.45 6.61 11.48
N THR A 173 7.88 6.14 12.59
CA THR A 173 7.98 4.75 13.06
C THR A 173 7.37 3.73 12.09
N LEU A 174 6.24 4.03 11.46
CA LEU A 174 5.60 3.16 10.47
C LEU A 174 6.41 3.10 9.18
N GLN A 175 7.05 4.21 8.80
CA GLN A 175 7.92 4.26 7.62
C GLN A 175 9.19 3.45 7.84
N LEU A 176 9.82 3.55 9.01
CA LEU A 176 10.95 2.70 9.38
C LEU A 176 10.59 1.21 9.36
N THR A 177 9.40 0.85 9.86
CA THR A 177 8.92 -0.54 9.87
C THR A 177 8.79 -1.13 8.46
N ARG A 178 8.63 -0.29 7.43
CA ARG A 178 8.63 -0.71 6.02
C ARG A 178 10.03 -0.65 5.41
N LEU A 179 10.78 0.42 5.68
CA LEU A 179 12.11 0.63 5.10
C LEU A 179 13.12 -0.43 5.54
N ILE A 180 13.19 -0.76 6.84
CA ILE A 180 14.16 -1.72 7.38
C ILE A 180 14.06 -3.09 6.69
N PRO A 181 12.90 -3.75 6.64
CA PRO A 181 12.78 -5.07 6.01
C PRO A 181 12.98 -5.00 4.50
N VAL A 182 12.51 -3.95 3.82
CA VAL A 182 12.74 -3.77 2.38
C VAL A 182 14.24 -3.61 2.11
N GLY A 183 14.91 -2.71 2.84
CA GLY A 183 16.34 -2.46 2.69
C GLY A 183 17.19 -3.68 3.04
N ALA A 184 16.86 -4.39 4.12
CA ALA A 184 17.52 -5.65 4.48
C ALA A 184 17.36 -6.70 3.39
N ALA A 185 16.15 -6.82 2.84
CA ALA A 185 15.86 -7.82 1.83
C ALA A 185 16.54 -7.48 0.49
N VAL A 186 16.61 -6.20 0.09
CA VAL A 186 17.42 -5.74 -1.05
C VAL A 186 18.90 -6.00 -0.82
N ALA A 187 19.43 -5.72 0.37
CA ALA A 187 20.82 -6.00 0.72
C ALA A 187 21.14 -7.50 0.63
N VAL A 188 20.28 -8.36 1.16
CA VAL A 188 20.40 -9.82 1.03
C VAL A 188 20.33 -10.27 -0.43
N GLY A 189 19.43 -9.70 -1.22
CA GLY A 189 19.34 -9.96 -2.66
C GLY A 189 20.65 -9.59 -3.38
N CYS A 190 21.23 -8.43 -3.06
CA CYS A 190 22.52 -8.00 -3.63
C CYS A 190 23.67 -8.95 -3.22
N LEU A 191 23.70 -9.42 -1.97
CA LEU A 191 24.69 -10.38 -1.49
C LEU A 191 24.60 -11.72 -2.23
N ILE A 192 23.38 -12.24 -2.39
CA ILE A 192 23.14 -13.50 -3.10
C ILE A 192 23.54 -13.38 -4.58
N VAL A 193 23.18 -12.26 -5.22
CA VAL A 193 23.59 -11.99 -6.60
C VAL A 193 25.11 -11.87 -6.70
N GLY A 194 25.75 -11.09 -5.83
CA GLY A 194 27.20 -10.86 -5.88
C GLY A 194 28.06 -12.08 -5.56
N GLN A 195 27.47 -13.13 -4.96
CA GLN A 195 28.13 -14.45 -4.83
C GLN A 195 28.14 -15.25 -6.13
N ARG A 196 27.23 -14.97 -7.05
CA ARG A 196 27.02 -15.76 -8.28
C ARG A 196 27.46 -15.03 -9.55
N TYR A 197 27.37 -13.71 -9.55
CA TYR A 197 27.72 -12.85 -10.66
C TYR A 197 28.81 -11.88 -10.22
N ASP A 198 29.81 -11.65 -11.08
CA ASP A 198 30.80 -10.62 -10.82
C ASP A 198 30.12 -9.25 -10.93
N LEU A 199 30.06 -8.52 -9.82
CA LEU A 199 29.44 -7.19 -9.76
C LEU A 199 30.19 -6.18 -10.64
N ALA A 200 31.43 -6.48 -11.06
CA ALA A 200 32.19 -5.66 -12.01
C ALA A 200 31.59 -5.67 -13.42
N ASP A 201 30.89 -6.75 -13.80
CA ASP A 201 30.25 -6.91 -15.12
C ASP A 201 28.82 -6.35 -15.16
N LEU A 202 28.35 -5.74 -14.07
CA LEU A 202 27.05 -5.09 -14.05
C LEU A 202 27.01 -3.90 -15.01
N ASP A 203 26.06 -3.92 -15.95
CA ASP A 203 25.76 -2.74 -16.75
C ASP A 203 25.11 -1.67 -15.86
N ILE A 204 25.94 -0.71 -15.44
CA ILE A 204 25.55 0.45 -14.64
C ILE A 204 24.46 1.26 -15.36
N SER A 205 24.45 1.28 -16.69
CA SER A 205 23.44 2.00 -17.46
C SER A 205 22.06 1.39 -17.26
N SER A 206 21.95 0.06 -17.34
CA SER A 206 20.71 -0.67 -17.10
C SER A 206 20.21 -0.50 -15.66
N ALA A 207 21.12 -0.48 -14.68
CA ALA A 207 20.77 -0.21 -13.28
C ALA A 207 20.22 1.22 -13.08
N LEU A 208 20.84 2.23 -13.67
CA LEU A 208 20.33 3.60 -13.62
C LEU A 208 18.95 3.71 -14.27
N ILE A 209 18.74 3.06 -15.41
CA ILE A 209 17.44 3.04 -16.10
C ILE A 209 16.36 2.42 -15.19
N GLY A 210 16.66 1.29 -14.54
CA GLY A 210 15.74 0.65 -13.59
C GLY A 210 15.34 1.58 -12.44
N ALA A 211 16.31 2.25 -11.83
CA ALA A 211 16.05 3.22 -10.75
C ALA A 211 15.17 4.39 -11.22
N VAL A 212 15.49 4.96 -12.40
CA VAL A 212 14.76 6.09 -12.98
C VAL A 212 13.32 5.71 -13.33
N VAL A 213 13.08 4.52 -13.88
CA VAL A 213 11.73 4.04 -14.22
C VAL A 213 10.86 3.97 -12.97
N ILE A 214 11.36 3.38 -11.88
CA ILE A 214 10.62 3.29 -10.62
C ILE A 214 10.30 4.69 -10.07
N ILE A 215 11.27 5.61 -10.09
CA ILE A 215 11.05 6.99 -9.65
C ILE A 215 9.99 7.67 -10.50
N ALA A 216 10.04 7.53 -11.83
CA ALA A 216 9.06 8.11 -12.74
C ALA A 216 7.65 7.54 -12.50
N VAL A 217 7.52 6.23 -12.35
CA VAL A 217 6.25 5.55 -12.03
C VAL A 217 5.68 6.09 -10.70
N GLN A 218 6.52 6.25 -9.68
CA GLN A 218 6.09 6.76 -8.38
C GLN A 218 5.60 8.21 -8.46
N ILE A 219 6.29 9.06 -9.23
CA ILE A 219 5.90 10.46 -9.46
C ILE A 219 4.55 10.52 -10.18
N ILE A 220 4.37 9.73 -11.24
CA ILE A 220 3.10 9.66 -11.98
C ILE A 220 1.96 9.23 -11.06
N TRP A 221 2.20 8.23 -10.22
CA TRP A 221 1.21 7.77 -9.24
C TRP A 221 0.84 8.88 -8.24
N TRP A 222 1.81 9.63 -7.71
CA TRP A 222 1.55 10.77 -6.83
C TRP A 222 0.76 11.88 -7.53
N LEU A 223 1.08 12.19 -8.78
CA LEU A 223 0.33 13.17 -9.57
C LEU A 223 -1.12 12.73 -9.80
N ALA A 224 -1.33 11.46 -10.14
CA ALA A 224 -2.66 10.89 -10.35
C ALA A 224 -3.49 10.92 -9.05
N SER A 225 -2.90 10.54 -7.91
CA SER A 225 -3.60 10.52 -6.62
C SER A 225 -3.95 11.93 -6.12
N LEU A 226 -3.06 12.92 -6.32
CA LEU A 226 -3.35 14.32 -6.04
C LEU A 226 -4.50 14.85 -6.90
N TRP A 227 -4.51 14.51 -8.18
CA TRP A 227 -5.56 14.93 -9.11
C TRP A 227 -6.93 14.33 -8.76
N LEU A 228 -6.97 13.04 -8.42
CA LEU A 228 -8.18 12.36 -7.97
C LEU A 228 -8.72 12.96 -6.66
N SER A 229 -7.83 13.24 -5.71
CA SER A 229 -8.19 13.86 -4.42
C SER A 229 -8.79 15.26 -4.61
N ARG A 230 -8.19 16.08 -5.48
CA ARG A 230 -8.71 17.43 -5.82
C ARG A 230 -10.09 17.36 -6.47
N ARG A 231 -10.30 16.41 -7.38
CA ARG A 231 -11.62 16.20 -8.02
C ARG A 231 -12.69 15.74 -7.04
N ALA A 232 -12.34 14.91 -6.06
CA ALA A 232 -13.27 14.50 -5.02
C ALA A 232 -13.70 15.70 -4.14
N ALA A 233 -12.76 16.56 -3.75
CA ALA A 233 -13.04 17.78 -2.97
C ALA A 233 -13.86 18.83 -3.74
N ALA A 234 -13.63 18.96 -5.05
CA ALA A 234 -14.42 19.85 -5.91
C ALA A 234 -15.88 19.36 -6.07
N ARG A 235 -16.12 18.03 -6.06
CA ARG A 235 -17.48 17.48 -6.14
C ARG A 235 -18.25 17.57 -4.82
N SER A 236 -17.57 17.55 -3.68
CA SER A 236 -18.22 17.72 -2.37
C SER A 236 -18.65 19.16 -2.09
N THR A 237 -17.99 20.15 -2.71
CA THR A 237 -18.34 21.58 -2.59
C THR A 237 -19.42 22.02 -3.60
N ALA A 238 -19.60 21.28 -4.69
CA ALA A 238 -20.57 21.59 -5.75
C ALA A 238 -21.97 20.97 -5.56
N ARG A 239 -22.23 20.27 -4.44
CA ARG A 239 -23.58 19.81 -4.07
C ARG A 239 -24.15 20.82 -3.06
N PRO A 240 -25.05 21.74 -3.47
CA PRO A 240 -25.87 22.44 -2.50
C PRO A 240 -26.85 21.40 -1.92
N ASP A 241 -26.89 21.33 -0.60
CA ASP A 241 -27.94 20.64 0.15
C ASP A 241 -29.32 21.27 -0.11
#